data_AF-A0A164EXA4-F1
#
_entry.id   AF-A0A164EXA4-F1
#
_cell.length_a   1.000
_cell.length_b   1.000
_cell.length_c   1.000
_cell.angle_alpha   90.00
_cell.angle_beta   90.00
_cell.angle_gamma   90.00
#
_symmetry.space_group_name_H-M   'P 1'
#
loop_
_entity.id
_entity.type
_entity.pdbx_description
1 polymer ?
#
loop_
_entity_poly.entity_id
_entity_poly.type
_entity_poly.pdbx_seq_one_letter_code
_entity_poly.pdbx_strand_id
1 'polypeptide(L)' 'MQANVPIMTNEECRRIYTEPSQIPNHMMCTSSASSDACEGDNGGPLVVKSKEDGAWYQAGIVSWRR' A
#
# COMPACT_ATOMS: atom_id res chain seq x y z
N MET A 1 -4.74 -2.82 -15.41
CA MET A 1 -3.97 -1.56 -15.28
C MET A 1 -3.04 -1.75 -14.08
N GLN A 2 -1.87 -1.10 -14.02
CA GLN A 2 -0.94 -1.23 -12.88
C GLN A 2 -0.29 0.11 -12.58
N ALA A 3 0.08 0.34 -11.33
CA ALA A 3 0.80 1.54 -10.88
C ALA A 3 1.98 1.15 -10.00
N ASN A 4 3.09 1.88 -10.14
CA ASN A 4 4.22 1.76 -9.22
C ASN A 4 4.03 2.77 -8.09
N VAL A 5 3.92 2.27 -6.87
CA VAL A 5 3.70 3.09 -5.67
C VAL A 5 4.80 2.80 -4.63
N PRO A 6 5.40 3.83 -4.01
CA PRO A 6 6.29 3.63 -2.87
C PRO A 6 5.50 3.15 -1.63
N ILE A 7 6.11 2.21 -0.88
CA ILE A 7 5.62 1.81 0.44
C ILE A 7 6.04 2.87 1.45
N MET A 8 5.09 3.26 2.30
CA MET A 8 5.26 4.23 3.37
C MET A 8 5.27 3.50 4.73
N THR A 9 6.00 4.04 5.71
CA THR A 9 5.96 3.47 7.06
C THR A 9 4.60 3.70 7.71
N ASN A 10 4.19 2.81 8.63
CA ASN A 10 2.94 2.99 9.37
C ASN A 10 2.97 4.25 10.26
N GLU A 11 4.16 4.71 10.68
CA GLU A 11 4.30 5.96 11.42
C GLU A 11 3.95 7.17 10.55
N GLU A 12 4.52 7.26 9.35
CA GLU A 12 4.19 8.32 8.38
C GLU A 12 2.72 8.27 7.98
N CYS A 13 2.20 7.06 7.73
CA CYS A 13 0.80 6.89 7.34
C CYS A 13 -0.17 7.36 8.43
N ARG A 14 0.09 7.02 9.69
CA ARG A 14 -0.72 7.47 10.84
C ARG A 14 -0.78 8.99 11.00
N ARG A 15 0.22 9.73 10.51
CA ARG A 15 0.22 11.20 10.54
C ARG A 15 -0.72 11.81 9.49
N ILE A 16 -1.10 11.05 8.46
CA ILE A 16 -1.93 11.52 7.36
C ILE A 16 -3.42 11.33 7.68
N TYR A 17 -3.78 10.24 8.35
CA TYR A 17 -5.17 9.92 8.69
C TYR A 17 -5.67 10.70 9.91
N THR A 18 -6.96 11.04 9.92
CA THR A 18 -7.60 11.73 11.05
C THR A 18 -7.60 10.89 12.31
N GLU A 19 -7.81 9.57 12.18
CA GLU A 19 -7.77 8.61 13.28
C GLU A 19 -6.59 7.63 13.08
N PRO A 20 -5.45 7.83 13.78
CA PRO A 20 -4.28 6.96 13.67
C PRO A 20 -4.55 5.49 14.01
N SER A 21 -5.58 5.23 14.80
CA SER A 21 -6.04 3.88 15.17
C SER A 21 -6.53 3.07 13.97
N GLN A 22 -6.91 3.73 12.87
CA GLN A 22 -7.30 3.07 11.62
C GLN A 22 -6.15 2.36 10.92
N ILE A 23 -4.89 2.65 11.28
CA ILE A 23 -3.69 2.01 10.70
C ILE A 23 -3.04 1.10 11.75
N PRO A 24 -3.60 -0.10 11.98
CA PRO A 24 -3.01 -1.10 12.86
C PRO A 24 -1.73 -1.67 12.25
N ASN A 25 -0.92 -2.35 13.08
CA ASN A 25 0.41 -2.84 12.66
C ASN A 25 0.38 -3.91 11.57
N HIS A 26 -0.77 -4.54 11.32
CA HIS A 26 -0.95 -5.52 10.25
C HIS A 26 -1.38 -4.89 8.91
N MET A 27 -1.55 -3.56 8.87
CA MET A 27 -1.75 -2.82 7.63
C MET A 27 -0.44 -2.24 7.12
N MET A 28 -0.42 -1.95 5.83
CA MET A 28 0.65 -1.22 5.16
C MET A 28 0.02 -0.11 4.35
N CYS A 29 0.75 0.99 4.20
CA CYS A 29 0.33 2.11 3.39
C CYS A 29 1.27 2.30 2.21
N THR A 30 0.71 2.71 1.09
CA THR A 30 1.47 3.20 -0.05
C THR A 30 1.21 4.67 -0.21
N SER A 31 2.22 5.44 -0.60
CA SER A 31 2.01 6.83 -0.98
C SER A 31 1.90 6.94 -2.49
N SER A 32 1.12 7.90 -2.94
CA SER A 32 0.90 8.18 -4.34
C SER A 32 1.01 9.69 -4.54
N ALA A 33 1.87 10.10 -5.46
CA ALA A 33 1.90 11.48 -5.94
C ALA A 33 0.91 11.70 -7.12
N SER A 34 0.47 10.62 -7.79
CA SER A 34 -0.25 10.70 -9.06
C SER A 34 -1.13 9.48 -9.43
N SER A 35 -1.21 8.43 -8.60
CA SER A 35 -2.05 7.25 -8.84
C SER A 35 -2.51 6.65 -7.52
N ASP A 36 -3.71 7.02 -7.09
CA ASP A 36 -4.38 6.38 -5.94
C ASP A 36 -4.98 5.04 -6.38
N ALA A 37 -5.17 4.13 -5.42
CA ALA A 37 -5.95 2.92 -5.69
C ALA A 37 -7.40 3.33 -6.04
N CYS A 38 -7.93 2.84 -7.15
CA CYS A 38 -9.31 3.08 -7.53
C CYS A 38 -10.24 2.09 -6.81
N GLU A 39 -11.55 2.36 -6.75
CA GLU A 39 -12.50 1.45 -6.10
C GLU A 39 -12.49 0.03 -6.70
N GLY A 40 -12.11 -0.11 -7.96
CA GLY A 40 -11.96 -1.39 -8.64
C GLY A 40 -10.69 -2.18 -8.27
N ASP A 41 -9.76 -1.60 -7.52
CA ASP A 41 -8.53 -2.26 -7.10
C ASP A 41 -8.69 -3.01 -5.76
N ASN A 42 -9.83 -2.85 -5.07
CA ASN A 42 -10.12 -3.55 -3.82
C ASN A 42 -10.03 -5.07 -4.00
N GLY A 43 -9.25 -5.73 -3.15
CA GLY A 43 -8.92 -7.15 -3.27
C GLY A 43 -7.76 -7.47 -4.22
N GLY A 44 -7.22 -6.47 -4.92
CA GLY A 44 -6.06 -6.59 -5.80
C GLY A 44 -4.75 -6.81 -5.03
N PRO A 45 -3.75 -7.48 -5.62
CA PRO A 45 -2.48 -7.75 -4.95
C PRO A 45 -1.54 -6.54 -5.00
N LEU A 46 -0.95 -6.21 -3.84
CA LEU A 46 0.27 -5.40 -3.80
C LEU A 46 1.47 -6.34 -3.92
N VAL A 47 2.26 -6.18 -4.97
CA VAL A 47 3.45 -7.00 -5.22
C VAL A 47 4.74 -6.19 -5.14
N VAL A 48 5.79 -6.82 -4.65
CA VAL A 48 7.14 -6.25 -4.57
C VAL A 48 8.12 -7.14 -5.32
N LYS A 49 9.10 -6.51 -5.99
CA LYS A 49 10.18 -7.24 -6.64
C LYS A 49 11.35 -7.36 -5.68
N SER A 50 11.74 -8.58 -5.35
CA SER A 50 12.93 -8.85 -4.55
C SER A 50 14.18 -8.44 -5.31
N LYS A 51 15.11 -7.80 -4.60
CA LYS A 51 16.41 -7.41 -5.16
C LYS A 51 17.40 -8.58 -5.18
N GLU A 52 17.14 -9.63 -4.40
CA GLU A 52 18.06 -10.78 -4.25
C GLU A 52 17.95 -11.76 -5.40
N ASP A 53 16.71 -12.11 -5.79
CA ASP A 53 16.41 -13.12 -6.81
C ASP A 53 15.64 -12.55 -8.02
N GLY A 54 15.20 -11.29 -7.96
CA GLY A 54 14.41 -10.65 -9.00
C GLY A 54 12.97 -11.14 -9.12
N ALA A 55 12.51 -12.01 -8.22
CA ALA A 55 11.15 -12.55 -8.22
C ALA A 55 10.13 -11.56 -7.63
N TRP A 56 8.87 -11.76 -8.00
CA TRP A 56 7.76 -10.97 -7.48
C TRP A 56 7.07 -11.71 -6.33
N TYR A 57 6.85 -11.00 -5.23
CA TYR A 57 6.21 -11.50 -4.03
C TYR A 57 4.99 -10.65 -3.70
N GLN A 58 3.90 -11.29 -3.27
CA GLN A 58 2.75 -10.56 -2.76
C GLN A 58 3.06 -10.07 -1.35
N ALA A 59 3.08 -8.75 -1.19
CA ALA A 59 3.31 -8.09 0.09
C ALA A 59 1.99 -7.79 0.81
N GLY A 60 0.92 -7.53 0.07
CA GLY A 60 -0.38 -7.17 0.67
C GLY A 60 -1.56 -7.31 -0.27
N ILE A 61 -2.72 -6.92 0.24
CA ILE A 61 -3.99 -6.87 -0.50
C ILE A 61 -4.55 -5.46 -0.33
N VAL A 62 -4.98 -4.85 -1.43
CA VAL A 62 -5.65 -3.55 -1.41
C VAL A 62 -6.96 -3.70 -0.64
N SER A 63 -7.13 -2.91 0.42
CA SER A 63 -8.24 -3.06 1.35
C SER A 63 -9.21 -1.87 1.27
N TRP A 64 -8.71 -0.68 1.59
CA TRP A 64 -9.46 0.56 1.54
C TRP A 64 -8.47 1.73 1.46
N ARG A 65 -9.00 2.91 1.15
CA ARG A 65 -8.25 4.16 0.98
C ARG A 65 -8.92 5.29 1.75
N ARG A 66 -8.24 6.42 1.84
CA ARG A 66 -8.79 7.67 2.37
C ARG A 66 -9.71 8.33 1.36
#